data_AF-A0AAU0SB40-F1
#
_entry.id   AF-A0AAU0SB40-F1
#
_cell.length_a   1.000
_cell.length_b   1.000
_cell.length_c   1.000
_cell.angle_alpha   90.00
_cell.angle_beta   90.00
_cell.angle_gamma   90.00
#
_symmetry.space_group_name_H-M   'P 1'
#
loop_
_entity.id
_entity.type
_entity.pdbx_description
1 polymer ?
#
loop_
_entity_poly.entity_id
_entity_poly.type
_entity_poly.pdbx_seq_one_letter_code
_entity_poly.pdbx_strand_id
1 'polypeptide(L)'
;MGRNLDDIIKNLTTDRQAKIAALSQTKVEEMIAHAGTLTDFRKAVGKTQAEVAKELGIKQNAVSQLEKRSDTYVSTLRRFLKSLGMTLELSVVDRNGTRIDLPNFLPWQEANSAANDSEAFAVVAKAPTRKLAAKAVSVRKVSAKGALAKRVVVSAKAASGATKKQATVSPKHAGGLQKK
;
A
#
# COMPACT_ATOMS: atom_id res chain seq x y z
N MET A 1 -4.26 -33.29 0.27
CA MET A 1 -4.59 -31.99 -0.34
C MET A 1 -5.62 -31.28 0.54
N GLY A 2 -5.53 -29.97 0.70
CA GLY A 2 -6.50 -29.19 1.50
C GLY A 2 -7.87 -29.14 0.83
N ARG A 3 -8.94 -29.07 1.63
CA ARG A 3 -10.31 -28.90 1.13
C ARG A 3 -10.46 -27.49 0.54
N ASN A 4 -10.97 -27.37 -0.68
CA ASN A 4 -11.32 -26.08 -1.28
C ASN A 4 -12.68 -25.60 -0.74
N LEU A 5 -12.84 -24.28 -0.57
CA LEU A 5 -14.07 -23.67 -0.08
C LEU A 5 -15.28 -24.01 -0.97
N ASP A 6 -15.09 -24.02 -2.29
CA ASP A 6 -16.16 -24.30 -3.25
C ASP A 6 -16.69 -25.73 -3.10
N ASP A 7 -15.79 -26.68 -2.85
CA ASP A 7 -16.15 -28.09 -2.65
C ASP A 7 -16.92 -28.29 -1.33
N ILE A 8 -16.60 -27.51 -0.30
CA ILE A 8 -17.34 -27.54 0.97
C ILE A 8 -18.75 -27.01 0.75
N ILE A 9 -18.90 -25.87 0.07
CA ILE A 9 -20.20 -25.23 -0.18
C ILE A 9 -21.12 -26.15 -1.01
N LYS A 10 -20.59 -26.78 -2.07
CA LYS A 10 -21.34 -27.71 -2.93
C LYS A 10 -21.91 -28.91 -2.18
N ASN A 11 -21.22 -29.36 -1.13
CA ASN A 11 -21.65 -30.49 -0.31
C ASN A 11 -22.67 -30.12 0.79
N LEU A 12 -23.04 -28.83 0.93
CA LEU A 12 -24.09 -28.39 1.85
C LEU A 12 -25.48 -28.57 1.22
N THR A 13 -26.51 -28.66 2.06
CA THR A 13 -27.91 -28.66 1.61
C THR A 13 -28.27 -27.33 0.93
N THR A 14 -29.19 -27.35 -0.03
CA THR A 14 -29.65 -26.17 -0.78
C THR A 14 -30.11 -25.04 0.13
N ASP A 15 -30.86 -25.35 1.19
CA ASP A 15 -31.33 -24.37 2.18
C ASP A 15 -30.17 -23.68 2.90
N ARG A 16 -29.09 -24.43 3.17
CA ARG A 16 -27.90 -23.89 3.82
C ARG A 16 -27.07 -23.05 2.85
N GLN A 17 -26.96 -23.48 1.60
CA GLN A 17 -26.31 -22.67 0.55
C GLN A 17 -27.04 -21.34 0.36
N ALA A 18 -28.37 -21.34 0.29
CA ALA A 18 -29.18 -20.12 0.17
C ALA A 18 -29.00 -19.18 1.37
N LYS A 19 -29.01 -19.71 2.60
CA LYS A 19 -28.74 -18.92 3.81
C LYS A 19 -27.34 -18.31 3.80
N ILE A 20 -26.32 -19.09 3.41
CA ILE A 20 -24.94 -18.59 3.32
C ILE A 20 -24.85 -17.48 2.27
N ALA A 21 -25.47 -17.67 1.10
CA ALA A 21 -25.49 -16.67 0.05
C ALA A 21 -26.13 -15.36 0.52
N ALA A 22 -27.30 -15.42 1.18
CA ALA A 22 -27.98 -14.25 1.73
C ALA A 22 -27.12 -13.52 2.77
N LEU A 23 -26.54 -14.26 3.73
CA LEU A 23 -25.65 -13.66 4.74
C LEU A 23 -24.39 -13.05 4.12
N SER A 24 -23.83 -13.69 3.09
CA SER A 24 -22.67 -13.17 2.38
C SER A 24 -22.99 -11.86 1.67
N GLN A 25 -24.17 -11.75 1.03
CA GLN A 25 -24.62 -10.52 0.37
C GLN A 25 -24.78 -9.38 1.38
N THR A 26 -25.48 -9.62 2.49
CA THR A 26 -25.61 -8.62 3.57
C THR A 26 -24.25 -8.18 4.09
N LYS A 27 -23.29 -9.10 4.23
CA LYS A 27 -21.96 -8.75 4.70
C LYS A 27 -21.18 -7.90 3.70
N VAL A 28 -21.30 -8.22 2.41
CA VAL A 28 -20.69 -7.44 1.32
C VAL A 28 -21.24 -6.00 1.34
N GLU A 29 -22.56 -5.84 1.47
CA GLU A 29 -23.22 -4.53 1.54
C GLU A 29 -22.73 -3.71 2.73
N GLU A 30 -22.66 -4.32 3.92
CA GLU A 30 -22.13 -3.68 5.13
C GLU A 30 -20.68 -3.22 4.93
N MET A 31 -19.83 -4.08 4.37
CA MET A 31 -18.43 -3.74 4.09
C MET A 31 -18.29 -2.62 3.06
N ILE A 32 -19.15 -2.59 2.04
CA ILE A 32 -19.17 -1.53 1.02
C ILE A 32 -19.64 -0.20 1.62
N ALA A 33 -20.64 -0.21 2.49
CA ALA A 33 -21.15 1.00 3.14
C ALA A 33 -20.09 1.72 3.98
N HIS A 34 -19.10 0.97 4.48
CA HIS A 34 -17.97 1.49 5.25
C HIS A 34 -16.65 1.57 4.45
N ALA A 35 -16.67 1.30 3.15
CA ALA A 35 -15.48 1.29 2.32
C ALA A 35 -14.95 2.72 2.10
N GLY A 36 -13.71 2.98 2.51
CA GLY A 36 -13.02 4.26 2.30
C GLY A 36 -12.00 4.24 1.16
N THR A 37 -11.61 3.05 0.69
CA THR A 37 -10.57 2.86 -0.32
C THR A 37 -10.94 1.80 -1.35
N LEU A 38 -10.31 1.84 -2.53
CA LEU A 38 -10.47 0.80 -3.57
C LEU A 38 -10.11 -0.61 -3.06
N THR A 39 -9.17 -0.70 -2.11
CA THR A 39 -8.81 -1.95 -1.46
C THR A 39 -9.99 -2.52 -0.67
N ASP A 40 -10.75 -1.66 0.01
CA ASP A 40 -11.90 -2.06 0.83
C ASP A 40 -13.04 -2.56 -0.07
N PHE A 41 -13.35 -1.84 -1.15
CA PHE A 41 -14.31 -2.29 -2.16
C PHE A 41 -13.94 -3.66 -2.74
N ARG A 42 -12.67 -3.85 -3.12
CA ARG A 42 -12.20 -5.13 -3.66
C ARG A 42 -12.32 -6.26 -2.64
N LYS A 43 -11.93 -6.01 -1.39
CA LYS A 43 -12.02 -7.01 -0.31
C LYS A 43 -13.46 -7.36 0.02
N ALA A 44 -14.37 -6.39 -0.02
CA ALA A 44 -15.79 -6.61 0.24
C ALA A 44 -16.38 -7.64 -0.72
N VAL A 45 -16.02 -7.59 -2.01
CA VAL A 45 -16.46 -8.57 -3.02
C VAL A 45 -15.56 -9.79 -3.16
N GLY A 46 -14.55 -9.95 -2.30
CA GLY A 46 -13.68 -11.12 -2.26
C GLY A 46 -12.72 -11.29 -3.46
N LYS A 47 -12.53 -10.27 -4.30
CA LYS A 47 -11.62 -10.36 -5.46
C LYS A 47 -10.16 -10.14 -5.08
N THR A 48 -9.25 -10.75 -5.81
CA THR A 48 -7.79 -10.53 -5.74
C THR A 48 -7.37 -9.39 -6.66
N GLN A 49 -6.18 -8.82 -6.43
CA GLN A 49 -5.62 -7.81 -7.34
C GLN A 49 -5.38 -8.38 -8.76
N ALA A 50 -5.11 -9.68 -8.88
CA ALA A 50 -4.87 -10.33 -10.16
C ALA A 50 -6.16 -10.46 -10.98
N GLU A 51 -7.29 -10.78 -10.33
CA GLU A 51 -8.60 -10.83 -10.97
C GLU A 51 -9.03 -9.45 -11.46
N VAL A 52 -8.90 -8.42 -10.62
CA VAL A 52 -9.19 -7.03 -11.01
C VAL A 52 -8.27 -6.57 -12.15
N ALA A 53 -6.99 -6.94 -12.12
CA ALA A 53 -6.04 -6.61 -13.19
C ALA A 53 -6.45 -7.22 -14.54
N LYS A 54 -6.89 -8.48 -14.52
CA LYS A 54 -7.37 -9.21 -15.70
C LYS A 54 -8.61 -8.52 -16.29
N GLU A 55 -9.57 -8.15 -15.46
CA GLU A 55 -10.79 -7.46 -15.91
C GLU A 55 -10.51 -6.05 -16.46
N LEU A 56 -9.53 -5.35 -15.88
CA LEU A 56 -9.12 -4.02 -16.34
C LEU A 56 -8.14 -4.05 -17.52
N GLY A 57 -7.63 -5.23 -17.90
CA GLY A 57 -6.65 -5.38 -18.99
C GLY A 57 -5.28 -4.79 -18.66
N ILE A 58 -4.90 -4.72 -17.38
CA ILE A 58 -3.66 -4.09 -16.91
C ILE A 58 -2.82 -5.07 -16.08
N LYS A 59 -1.59 -4.67 -15.74
CA LYS A 59 -0.72 -5.48 -14.87
C LYS A 59 -1.18 -5.40 -13.41
N GLN A 60 -1.03 -6.49 -12.66
CA GLN A 60 -1.32 -6.52 -11.21
C GLN A 60 -0.59 -5.41 -10.44
N ASN A 61 0.69 -5.14 -10.77
CA ASN A 61 1.43 -4.04 -10.15
C ASN A 61 0.76 -2.68 -10.36
N ALA A 62 0.11 -2.46 -11.52
CA ALA A 62 -0.62 -1.22 -11.78
C ALA A 62 -1.89 -1.12 -10.90
N VAL A 63 -2.58 -2.24 -10.63
CA VAL A 63 -3.69 -2.29 -9.66
C VAL A 63 -3.19 -1.94 -8.25
N SER A 64 -2.06 -2.52 -7.82
CA SER A 64 -1.46 -2.22 -6.51
C SER A 64 -1.13 -0.74 -6.35
N GLN A 65 -0.62 -0.09 -7.40
CA GLN A 65 -0.35 1.35 -7.38
C GLN A 65 -1.63 2.18 -7.42
N LEU A 66 -2.64 1.74 -8.16
CA LEU A 66 -3.94 2.40 -8.21
C LEU A 66 -4.63 2.40 -6.84
N GLU A 67 -4.65 1.25 -6.15
CA GLU A 67 -5.26 1.10 -4.81
C GLU A 67 -4.59 1.97 -3.73
N LYS A 68 -3.34 2.40 -3.93
CA LYS A 68 -2.58 3.22 -2.97
C LYS A 68 -2.73 4.73 -3.19
N ARG A 69 -3.36 5.17 -4.27
CA ARG A 69 -3.50 6.60 -4.58
C ARG A 69 -4.55 7.24 -3.70
N SER A 70 -4.24 8.46 -3.25
CA SER A 70 -5.18 9.31 -2.50
C SER A 70 -6.22 9.99 -3.37
N ASP A 71 -5.94 10.10 -4.68
CA ASP A 71 -6.85 10.69 -5.67
C ASP A 71 -6.86 9.82 -6.93
N THR A 72 -8.05 9.57 -7.45
CA THR A 72 -8.31 8.72 -8.60
C THR A 72 -9.30 9.44 -9.50
N TYR A 73 -8.95 9.63 -10.78
CA TYR A 73 -9.88 10.15 -11.77
C TYR A 73 -11.20 9.36 -11.74
N VAL A 74 -12.33 10.07 -11.84
CA VAL A 74 -13.68 9.47 -11.80
C VAL A 74 -13.84 8.36 -12.86
N SER A 75 -13.22 8.53 -14.03
CA SER A 75 -13.16 7.51 -15.09
C SER A 75 -12.47 6.22 -14.62
N THR A 76 -11.34 6.34 -13.92
CA THR A 76 -10.60 5.20 -13.36
C THR A 76 -11.38 4.52 -12.24
N LEU A 77 -11.98 5.31 -11.33
CA LEU A 77 -12.85 4.79 -10.27
C LEU A 77 -14.02 4.00 -10.86
N ARG A 78 -14.70 4.55 -11.88
CA ARG A 78 -15.78 3.86 -12.59
C ARG A 78 -15.31 2.54 -13.20
N ARG A 79 -14.18 2.53 -13.92
CA ARG A 79 -13.67 1.29 -14.55
C ARG A 79 -13.34 0.24 -13.49
N PHE A 80 -12.73 0.65 -12.38
CA PHE A 80 -12.44 -0.24 -11.25
C PHE A 80 -13.73 -0.83 -10.66
N LEU A 81 -14.71 0.01 -10.31
CA LEU A 81 -16.00 -0.44 -9.79
C LEU A 81 -16.76 -1.32 -10.79
N LYS A 82 -16.71 -1.01 -12.10
CA LYS A 82 -17.28 -1.84 -13.16
C LYS A 82 -16.63 -3.22 -13.23
N SER A 83 -15.31 -3.31 -13.01
CA SER A 83 -14.63 -4.60 -12.89
C SER A 83 -15.20 -5.41 -11.72
N LEU A 84 -15.50 -4.76 -10.59
CA LEU A 84 -16.19 -5.40 -9.46
C LEU A 84 -17.66 -5.73 -9.73
N GLY A 85 -18.23 -5.40 -10.89
CA GLY A 85 -19.64 -5.58 -11.22
C GLY A 85 -20.55 -4.50 -10.66
N MET A 86 -19.99 -3.36 -10.25
CA MET A 86 -20.74 -2.22 -9.70
C MET A 86 -20.89 -1.09 -10.73
N THR A 87 -21.94 -0.31 -10.59
CA THR A 87 -22.15 0.92 -11.36
C THR A 87 -21.90 2.12 -10.46
N LEU A 88 -21.20 3.13 -10.98
CA LEU A 88 -20.97 4.38 -10.26
C LEU A 88 -22.09 5.36 -10.57
N GLU A 89 -22.78 5.81 -9.53
CA GLU A 89 -23.71 6.94 -9.57
C GLU A 89 -23.12 8.13 -8.80
N LEU A 90 -23.40 9.35 -9.26
CA LEU A 90 -22.95 10.58 -8.61
C LEU A 90 -24.12 11.33 -8.01
N SER A 91 -23.88 11.95 -6.87
CA SER A 91 -24.82 12.84 -6.19
C SER A 91 -24.07 14.03 -5.61
N VAL A 92 -24.69 15.20 -5.56
CA VAL A 92 -24.19 16.39 -4.89
C VAL A 92 -25.01 16.70 -3.65
N VAL A 93 -24.42 17.41 -2.70
CA VAL A 93 -25.11 17.88 -1.48
C VAL A 93 -25.05 19.40 -1.47
N ASP A 94 -26.21 20.05 -1.45
CA ASP A 94 -26.32 21.51 -1.34
C ASP A 94 -26.00 21.99 0.10
N ARG A 95 -25.83 23.31 0.28
CA ARG A 95 -25.66 23.99 1.57
C ARG A 95 -26.74 23.63 2.59
N ASN A 96 -27.94 23.30 2.12
CA ASN A 96 -29.06 22.89 2.96
C ASN A 96 -29.04 21.38 3.32
N GLY A 97 -28.00 20.64 2.93
CA GLY A 97 -27.89 19.20 3.14
C GLY A 97 -28.78 18.36 2.21
N THR A 98 -29.46 18.98 1.24
CA THR A 98 -30.29 18.25 0.27
C THR A 98 -29.40 17.50 -0.70
N ARG A 99 -29.58 16.18 -0.78
CA ARG A 99 -28.91 15.31 -1.76
C ARG A 99 -29.62 15.40 -3.11
N ILE A 100 -28.87 15.67 -4.16
CA ILE A 100 -29.36 15.77 -5.54
C ILE A 100 -28.56 14.77 -6.36
N ASP A 101 -29.24 13.75 -6.89
CA ASP A 101 -28.61 12.75 -7.74
C ASP A 101 -28.39 13.31 -9.16
N LEU A 102 -27.32 12.86 -9.81
CA LEU A 102 -26.89 13.31 -11.13
C LEU A 102 -26.97 12.18 -12.17
N PRO A 103 -28.15 11.62 -12.47
CA PRO A 103 -28.29 10.44 -13.33
C PRO A 103 -27.82 10.67 -14.77
N ASN A 104 -27.95 11.92 -15.27
CA ASN A 104 -27.56 12.29 -16.63
C ASN A 104 -26.14 12.88 -16.72
N PHE A 105 -25.46 13.05 -15.60
CA PHE A 105 -24.08 13.55 -15.58
C PHE A 105 -23.11 12.40 -15.80
N LEU A 106 -23.06 11.92 -17.04
CA LEU A 106 -22.19 10.84 -17.48
C LEU A 106 -21.20 11.35 -18.55
N PRO A 107 -20.24 12.24 -18.20
CA PRO A 107 -19.29 12.79 -19.16
C PRO A 107 -18.41 11.73 -19.85
N TRP A 108 -18.47 10.49 -19.36
CA TRP A 108 -17.77 9.29 -19.84
C TRP A 108 -18.65 8.34 -20.66
N GLN A 109 -19.81 8.78 -21.19
CA GLN A 109 -20.64 7.97 -22.10
C GLN A 109 -19.98 7.75 -23.47
N GLU A 110 -20.28 6.60 -24.07
CA GLU A 110 -19.54 5.90 -25.14
C GLU A 110 -19.29 6.72 -26.42
N ALA A 111 -20.09 7.76 -26.69
CA ALA A 111 -19.83 8.69 -27.79
C ALA A 111 -18.50 9.47 -27.63
N ASN A 112 -17.96 9.57 -26.40
CA ASN A 112 -16.73 10.30 -26.07
C ASN A 112 -15.64 9.43 -25.43
N SER A 113 -15.83 8.12 -25.24
CA SER A 113 -14.97 7.32 -24.34
C SER A 113 -13.73 6.70 -25.02
N ALA A 114 -13.81 6.36 -26.30
CA ALA A 114 -12.71 5.66 -26.99
C ALA A 114 -11.39 6.45 -27.02
N ALA A 115 -11.45 7.78 -27.07
CA ALA A 115 -10.27 8.65 -27.05
C ALA A 115 -9.75 8.97 -25.63
N ASN A 116 -10.64 9.00 -24.63
CA ASN A 116 -10.32 9.43 -23.27
C ASN A 116 -9.82 8.27 -22.37
N ASP A 117 -10.24 7.04 -22.66
CA ASP A 117 -9.92 5.87 -21.84
C ASP A 117 -8.45 5.41 -21.95
N SER A 118 -7.78 5.70 -23.08
CA SER A 118 -6.35 5.43 -23.29
C SER A 118 -5.46 6.47 -22.60
N GLU A 119 -5.85 7.75 -22.62
CA GLU A 119 -5.13 8.87 -22.00
C GLU A 119 -5.08 8.73 -20.47
N ALA A 120 -6.21 8.40 -19.83
CA ALA A 120 -6.29 8.27 -18.38
C ALA A 120 -5.33 7.18 -17.83
N PHE A 121 -5.13 6.09 -18.56
CA PHE A 121 -4.16 5.05 -18.18
C PHE A 121 -2.71 5.41 -18.49
N ALA A 122 -2.46 6.16 -19.57
CA ALA A 122 -1.12 6.65 -19.90
C ALA A 122 -0.60 7.63 -18.83
N VAL A 123 -1.47 8.49 -18.28
CA VAL A 123 -1.14 9.37 -17.13
C VAL A 123 -0.89 8.54 -15.86
N VAL A 124 -1.66 7.47 -15.64
CA VAL A 124 -1.48 6.57 -14.49
C VAL A 124 -0.16 5.78 -14.57
N ALA A 125 0.28 5.36 -15.75
CA ALA A 125 1.54 4.64 -15.95
C ALA A 125 2.79 5.53 -15.83
N LYS A 126 2.64 6.84 -16.01
CA LYS A 126 3.73 7.82 -15.95
C LYS A 126 3.85 8.43 -14.54
N ALA A 127 4.26 7.64 -13.55
CA ALA A 127 4.66 8.20 -12.26
C ALA A 127 5.91 9.10 -12.44
N PRO A 128 5.99 10.29 -11.81
CA PRO A 128 7.20 11.10 -11.85
C PRO A 128 8.30 10.36 -11.07
N THR A 129 9.36 9.95 -11.76
CA THR A 129 10.59 9.54 -11.11
C THR A 129 11.11 10.72 -10.30
N ARG A 130 10.89 10.71 -8.98
CA ARG A 130 11.67 11.55 -8.07
C ARG A 130 13.13 11.13 -8.23
N LYS A 131 13.88 11.90 -9.01
CA LYS A 131 15.35 11.83 -9.06
C LYS A 131 15.82 12.13 -7.63
N LEU A 132 16.23 11.11 -6.89
CA LEU A 132 17.01 11.34 -5.67
C LEU A 132 18.28 12.07 -6.10
N ALA A 133 18.31 13.37 -5.89
CA ALA A 133 19.54 14.15 -5.97
C ALA A 133 20.44 13.67 -4.82
N ALA A 134 21.30 12.70 -5.11
CA ALA A 134 22.42 12.37 -4.25
C ALA A 134 23.28 13.64 -4.13
N LYS A 135 23.27 14.25 -2.95
CA LYS A 135 24.14 15.36 -2.60
C LYS A 135 25.56 14.80 -2.53
N ALA A 136 26.33 14.99 -3.61
CA ALA A 136 27.74 14.69 -3.64
C ALA A 136 28.47 15.66 -2.70
N VAL A 137 28.87 15.18 -1.52
CA VAL A 137 29.85 15.86 -0.69
C VAL A 137 31.22 15.62 -1.33
N SER A 138 31.68 16.62 -2.08
CA SER A 138 33.00 16.69 -2.66
C SER A 138 34.03 16.95 -1.54
N VAL A 139 34.71 15.92 -1.05
CA VAL A 139 35.91 16.08 -0.23
C VAL A 139 37.08 16.41 -1.17
N ARG A 140 37.59 17.64 -1.05
CA ARG A 140 38.75 18.15 -1.78
C ARG A 140 40.00 17.35 -1.39
N LYS A 141 40.71 16.83 -2.40
CA LYS A 141 42.10 16.36 -2.31
C LYS A 141 43.00 17.57 -2.03
N VAL A 142 43.77 17.54 -0.95
CA VAL A 142 44.93 18.41 -0.75
C VAL A 142 46.18 17.56 -0.96
N SER A 143 46.95 17.92 -1.99
CA SER A 143 48.29 17.38 -2.26
C SER A 143 49.35 18.28 -1.62
N ALA A 144 50.27 17.69 -0.87
CA ALA A 144 51.63 18.20 -0.64
C ALA A 144 52.50 16.98 -0.27
N LYS A 145 53.35 16.44 -1.15
CA LYS A 145 54.68 16.89 -1.61
C LYS A 145 55.76 16.76 -0.51
N GLY A 146 56.71 15.82 -0.69
CA GLY A 146 58.09 15.99 -0.22
C GLY A 146 58.68 14.95 0.75
N ALA A 147 59.36 13.95 0.18
CA ALA A 147 60.77 13.57 0.42
C ALA A 147 61.28 13.02 1.79
N LEU A 148 61.91 11.82 1.66
CA LEU A 148 63.27 11.43 2.11
C LEU A 148 63.51 10.68 3.45
N ALA A 149 64.33 9.63 3.30
CA ALA A 149 65.35 9.09 4.21
C ALA A 149 65.02 7.98 5.25
N LYS A 150 65.31 6.73 4.82
CA LYS A 150 66.30 5.76 5.35
C LYS A 150 66.60 5.64 6.87
N ARG A 151 66.81 4.36 7.26
CA ARG A 151 67.65 3.78 8.36
C ARG A 151 67.00 3.81 9.76
N VAL A 152 67.22 2.91 10.72
CA VAL A 152 67.94 1.63 10.91
C VAL A 152 67.58 1.18 12.36
N VAL A 153 67.29 -0.11 12.56
CA VAL A 153 67.65 -0.97 13.72
C VAL A 153 67.15 -0.60 15.14
N VAL A 154 66.75 -1.67 15.86
CA VAL A 154 67.10 -2.04 17.25
C VAL A 154 65.87 -2.40 18.11
N SER A 155 65.94 -3.66 18.56
CA SER A 155 65.26 -4.39 19.63
C SER A 155 64.92 -3.66 20.94
N ALA A 156 63.83 -4.10 21.58
CA ALA A 156 63.69 -4.49 23.01
C ALA A 156 62.21 -4.90 23.23
N LYS A 157 61.83 -6.15 23.53
CA LYS A 157 61.98 -6.99 24.72
C LYS A 157 61.41 -6.38 26.02
N ALA A 158 60.51 -7.18 26.62
CA ALA A 158 60.01 -7.19 28.00
C ALA A 158 59.02 -6.07 28.39
N ALA A 159 58.05 -6.26 29.28
CA ALA A 159 57.44 -7.43 29.90
C ALA A 159 56.25 -6.93 30.76
N SER A 160 55.39 -7.89 31.15
CA SER A 160 54.85 -8.04 32.50
C SER A 160 53.76 -7.08 33.05
N GLY A 161 52.77 -7.73 33.68
CA GLY A 161 51.95 -7.22 34.78
C GLY A 161 50.45 -7.19 34.43
N ALA A 162 49.62 -8.18 34.78
CA ALA A 162 49.05 -8.41 36.13
C ALA A 162 48.33 -7.14 36.63
N THR A 163 47.07 -7.07 37.04
CA THR A 163 46.21 -7.96 37.86
C THR A 163 44.86 -7.20 37.99
N LYS A 164 43.70 -7.82 37.78
CA LYS A 164 42.82 -8.46 38.79
C LYS A 164 41.99 -7.48 39.66
N LYS A 165 40.71 -7.85 39.83
CA LYS A 165 39.72 -7.46 40.87
C LYS A 165 38.90 -6.20 40.57
N GLN A 166 37.63 -6.04 40.94
CA GLN A 166 36.56 -6.82 41.59
C GLN A 166 35.30 -5.93 41.42
N ALA A 167 34.16 -6.45 40.96
CA ALA A 167 32.98 -6.81 41.77
C ALA A 167 32.45 -5.72 42.72
N THR A 168 31.20 -5.26 42.49
CA THR A 168 30.11 -4.98 43.47
C THR A 168 28.90 -4.42 42.68
N VAL A 169 27.77 -5.13 42.56
CA VAL A 169 26.59 -5.20 43.45
C VAL A 169 25.80 -3.88 43.57
N SER A 170 24.54 -3.95 43.11
CA SER A 170 23.29 -3.15 43.30
C SER A 170 23.12 -2.42 44.67
N PRO A 171 22.08 -1.58 44.97
CA PRO A 171 20.72 -1.56 44.40
C PRO A 171 19.87 -0.23 44.43
N LYS A 172 18.63 -0.36 43.88
CA LYS A 172 17.31 0.14 44.37
C LYS A 172 16.87 1.63 44.35
N HIS A 173 15.55 1.76 44.10
CA HIS A 173 14.56 2.83 44.39
C HIS A 173 14.26 3.86 43.28
N ALA A 174 13.03 4.34 43.03
CA ALA A 174 11.66 4.00 43.45
C ALA A 174 10.67 4.94 42.70
N GLY A 175 9.38 4.55 42.63
CA GLY A 175 8.22 5.44 42.40
C GLY A 175 7.82 5.60 40.92
N GLY A 176 6.60 5.32 40.45
CA GLY A 176 5.29 5.21 41.10
C GLY A 176 4.38 6.32 40.56
N LEU A 177 3.37 5.99 39.75
CA LEU A 177 2.18 6.83 39.60
C LEU A 177 0.98 6.03 39.05
N GLN A 178 -0.01 5.84 39.92
CA GLN A 178 -1.37 5.44 39.58
C GLN A 178 -2.10 6.64 38.96
N LYS A 179 -3.03 6.40 38.02
CA LYS A 179 -4.12 7.34 37.76
C LYS A 179 -5.46 6.60 37.85
N LYS A 180 -6.36 7.32 38.52
CA LYS A 180 -7.76 7.03 38.79
C LYS A 180 -8.59 6.86 37.52
#